data_AF-A0A447RL77-F1
#
_entry.id   AF-A0A447RL77-F1
#
_cell.length_a   1.000
_cell.length_b   1.000
_cell.length_c   1.000
_cell.angle_alpha   90.00
_cell.angle_beta   90.00
_cell.angle_gamma   90.00
#
_symmetry.space_group_name_H-M   'P 1'
#
loop_
_entity.id
_entity.type
_entity.pdbx_description
1 polymer ?
#
loop_
_entity_poly.entity_id
_entity_poly.type
_entity_poly.pdbx_seq_one_letter_code
_entity_poly.pdbx_strand_id
1 'polypeptide(L)'
;MIVVTHTAVVQVLIHMEWIADPSIWAGLVTLVVIELVLGIDNLVFIAILAEKLPPAQRDRARITGLMLAMGMRLLLLASISWLVT
;
A
#
# COMPACT_ATOMS: atom_id res chain seq x y z
N MET A 1 17.85 -44.25 0.99
CA MET A 1 18.57 -42.96 1.05
C MET A 1 18.44 -42.16 -0.25
N ILE A 2 18.69 -42.76 -1.43
CA ILE A 2 18.61 -42.07 -2.74
C ILE A 2 17.20 -41.52 -3.09
N VAL A 3 16.13 -42.24 -2.75
CA VAL A 3 14.74 -41.79 -3.03
C VAL A 3 14.36 -40.52 -2.25
N VAL A 4 14.75 -40.41 -0.99
CA VAL A 4 14.46 -39.24 -0.12
C VAL A 4 15.18 -37.98 -0.62
N THR A 5 16.41 -38.13 -1.12
CA THR A 5 17.17 -37.03 -1.73
C THR A 5 16.51 -36.54 -3.01
N HIS A 6 15.95 -37.43 -3.83
CA HIS A 6 15.26 -37.05 -5.06
C HIS A 6 13.94 -36.31 -4.79
N THR A 7 13.15 -36.74 -3.80
CA THR A 7 11.94 -36.00 -3.38
C THR A 7 12.27 -34.64 -2.80
N ALA A 8 13.35 -34.51 -2.01
CA ALA A 8 13.79 -33.23 -1.47
C ALA A 8 14.21 -32.24 -2.58
N VAL A 9 14.90 -32.70 -3.62
CA VAL A 9 15.28 -31.86 -4.77
C VAL A 9 14.05 -31.42 -5.56
N VAL A 10 13.07 -32.30 -5.80
CA VAL A 10 11.82 -31.94 -6.48
C VAL A 10 11.01 -30.95 -5.64
N GLN A 11 10.94 -31.13 -4.32
CA GLN A 11 10.30 -30.15 -3.43
C GLN A 11 11.02 -28.79 -3.53
N VAL A 12 12.35 -28.74 -3.49
CA VAL A 12 13.12 -27.50 -3.66
C VAL A 12 12.89 -26.85 -5.03
N LEU A 13 12.73 -27.63 -6.10
CA LEU A 13 12.43 -27.12 -7.45
C LEU A 13 11.04 -26.45 -7.51
N ILE A 14 10.02 -27.08 -6.93
CA ILE A 14 8.63 -26.57 -6.83
C ILE A 14 8.60 -25.26 -5.98
N HIS A 15 9.47 -25.17 -4.96
CA HIS A 15 9.65 -23.97 -4.15
C HIS A 15 10.35 -22.81 -4.89
N MET A 16 10.66 -22.89 -6.19
CA MET A 16 11.24 -21.75 -6.93
C MET A 16 10.34 -21.26 -8.08
N GLU A 17 9.24 -21.98 -8.37
CA GLU A 17 8.29 -21.62 -9.44
C GLU A 17 7.36 -20.47 -9.02
N TRP A 18 7.02 -20.36 -7.73
CA TRP A 18 6.13 -19.31 -7.20
C TRP A 18 6.71 -17.88 -7.31
N ILE A 19 8.04 -17.73 -7.38
CA ILE A 19 8.68 -16.43 -7.58
C ILE A 19 8.55 -15.96 -9.04
N ALA A 20 8.46 -16.90 -9.99
CA ALA A 20 8.38 -16.63 -11.43
C ALA A 20 6.94 -16.54 -11.94
N ASP A 21 5.94 -16.84 -11.10
CA ASP A 21 4.52 -16.75 -11.46
C ASP A 21 4.11 -15.28 -11.69
N PRO A 22 3.77 -14.88 -12.92
CA PRO A 22 3.42 -13.50 -13.25
C PRO A 22 2.18 -13.01 -12.48
N SER A 23 1.35 -13.94 -12.01
CA SER A 23 0.13 -13.68 -11.24
C SER A 23 0.41 -13.03 -9.88
N ILE A 24 1.46 -13.44 -9.17
CA ILE A 24 1.81 -12.89 -7.85
C ILE A 24 2.35 -11.46 -8.00
N TRP A 25 3.21 -11.23 -9.00
CA TRP A 25 3.70 -9.90 -9.33
C TRP A 25 2.58 -8.97 -9.79
N ALA A 26 1.65 -9.46 -10.60
CA ALA A 26 0.47 -8.70 -11.01
C ALA A 26 -0.44 -8.33 -9.82
N GLY A 27 -0.64 -9.24 -8.88
CA GLY A 27 -1.38 -8.99 -7.64
C GLY A 27 -0.71 -7.94 -6.75
N LEU A 28 0.61 -8.02 -6.57
CA LEU A 28 1.40 -7.04 -5.83
C LEU A 28 1.33 -5.65 -6.48
N VAL A 29 1.49 -5.56 -7.79
CA VAL A 29 1.37 -4.30 -8.52
C VAL A 29 -0.03 -3.71 -8.35
N THR A 30 -1.08 -4.54 -8.45
CA THR A 30 -2.46 -4.09 -8.27
C THR A 30 -2.71 -3.56 -6.85
N LEU A 31 -2.23 -4.27 -5.83
CA LEU A 31 -2.31 -3.81 -4.43
C LEU A 31 -1.60 -2.47 -4.23
N VAL A 32 -0.37 -2.34 -4.74
CA VAL A 32 0.39 -1.09 -4.66
C VAL A 32 -0.33 0.06 -5.37
N VAL A 33 -0.95 -0.20 -6.53
CA VAL A 33 -1.71 0.81 -7.27
C VAL A 33 -2.96 1.25 -6.51
N ILE A 34 -3.72 0.32 -5.94
CA ILE A 34 -4.92 0.64 -5.15
C ILE A 34 -4.55 1.46 -3.91
N GLU A 35 -3.49 1.06 -3.20
CA GLU A 35 -2.95 1.80 -2.05
C GLU A 35 -2.56 3.24 -2.43
N LEU A 36 -1.90 3.42 -3.58
CA LEU A 36 -1.50 4.73 -4.07
C LEU A 36 -2.69 5.62 -4.43
N VAL A 37 -3.67 5.06 -5.15
CA VAL A 37 -4.88 5.80 -5.58
C VAL A 37 -5.69 6.26 -4.38
N LEU A 38 -5.94 5.38 -3.41
CA LEU A 38 -6.62 5.73 -2.16
C LEU A 38 -5.86 6.79 -1.36
N GLY A 39 -4.53 6.76 -1.37
CA GLY A 39 -3.70 7.79 -0.74
C GLY A 39 -3.74 9.15 -1.46
N ILE A 40 -3.80 9.16 -2.79
CA ILE A 40 -3.84 10.38 -3.62
C ILE A 40 -5.19 11.09 -3.47
N ASP A 41 -6.30 10.35 -3.50
CA ASP A 41 -7.67 10.90 -3.43
C ASP A 41 -7.85 11.83 -2.21
N ASN A 42 -7.29 11.43 -1.07
CA ASN A 42 -7.39 12.19 0.18
C ASN A 42 -6.52 13.46 0.19
N LEU A 43 -5.33 13.43 -0.45
CA LEU A 43 -4.45 14.60 -0.55
C LEU A 43 -5.01 15.66 -1.51
N VAL A 44 -5.65 15.21 -2.60
CA VAL A 44 -6.33 16.08 -3.58
C VAL A 44 -7.52 16.79 -2.97
N PHE A 45 -8.34 16.11 -2.16
CA PHE A 45 -9.46 16.74 -1.45
C PHE A 45 -9.03 17.92 -0.57
N ILE A 46 -7.93 17.73 0.16
CA ILE A 46 -7.35 18.76 1.03
C ILE A 46 -6.80 19.94 0.23
N ALA A 47 -6.12 19.67 -0.89
CA ALA A 47 -5.61 20.71 -1.78
C ALA A 47 -6.75 21.58 -2.34
N ILE A 48 -7.83 20.93 -2.80
CA ILE A 48 -9.03 21.61 -3.31
C ILE A 48 -9.72 22.45 -2.21
N LEU A 49 -9.85 21.93 -0.99
CA LEU A 49 -10.43 22.69 0.12
C LEU A 49 -9.57 23.89 0.50
N ALA A 50 -8.25 23.72 0.56
CA ALA A 50 -7.31 24.79 0.91
C ALA A 50 -7.23 25.90 -0.15
N GLU A 51 -7.51 25.58 -1.42
CA GLU A 51 -7.60 26.58 -2.50
C GLU A 51 -8.83 27.48 -2.39
N LYS A 52 -9.91 27.02 -1.76
CA LYS A 52 -11.11 27.84 -1.52
C LYS A 52 -11.00 28.80 -0.34
N LEU A 53 -9.93 28.76 0.46
CA LEU A 53 -9.78 29.62 1.65
C LEU A 53 -8.94 30.89 1.38
N PRO A 54 -9.31 32.04 1.98
CA PRO A 54 -8.57 33.30 1.83
C PRO A 54 -7.11 33.16 2.26
N PRO A 55 -6.17 33.92 1.66
CA PRO A 55 -4.73 33.77 1.88
C PRO A 55 -4.29 33.89 3.35
N ALA A 56 -5.05 34.60 4.19
CA ALA A 56 -4.79 34.71 5.63
C ALA A 56 -5.12 33.42 6.44
N GLN A 57 -5.91 32.50 5.89
CA GLN A 57 -6.30 31.24 6.55
C GLN A 57 -5.71 30.00 5.86
N ARG A 58 -5.02 30.18 4.72
CA ARG A 58 -4.35 29.11 3.96
C ARG A 58 -3.38 28.30 4.81
N ASP A 59 -2.64 28.94 5.72
CA ASP A 59 -1.69 28.22 6.57
C ASP A 59 -2.38 27.28 7.55
N ARG A 60 -3.48 27.71 8.19
CA ARG A 60 -4.28 26.83 9.05
C ARG A 60 -4.95 25.73 8.26
N ALA A 61 -5.52 26.04 7.09
CA ALA A 61 -6.13 25.05 6.22
C ALA A 61 -5.12 24.01 5.73
N ARG A 62 -3.90 24.44 5.41
CA ARG A 62 -2.80 23.55 4.99
C ARG A 62 -2.31 22.67 6.13
N ILE A 63 -2.19 23.19 7.35
CA ILE A 63 -1.79 22.40 8.53
C ILE A 63 -2.89 21.42 8.95
N THR A 64 -4.15 21.85 9.02
CA THR A 64 -5.28 20.98 9.32
C THR A 64 -5.43 19.92 8.24
N GLY A 65 -5.31 20.30 6.98
CA GLY A 65 -5.26 19.39 5.85
C GLY A 65 -4.11 18.39 5.96
N LEU A 66 -2.89 18.85 6.20
CA LEU A 66 -1.71 17.98 6.33
C LEU A 66 -1.83 16.99 7.50
N MET A 67 -2.36 17.44 8.65
CA MET A 67 -2.66 16.59 9.80
C MET A 67 -3.74 15.56 9.50
N LEU A 68 -4.80 15.94 8.76
CA LEU A 68 -5.88 15.03 8.36
C LEU A 68 -5.42 14.03 7.29
N ALA A 69 -4.56 14.45 6.34
CA ALA A 69 -3.89 13.58 5.37
C ALA A 69 -3.00 12.54 6.06
N MET A 70 -2.16 12.98 7.00
CA MET A 70 -1.31 12.10 7.80
C MET A 70 -2.14 11.14 8.66
N GLY A 71 -3.23 11.62 9.27
CA GLY A 71 -4.14 10.82 10.08
C GLY A 71 -4.86 9.74 9.30
N MET A 72 -5.43 10.07 8.13
CA MET A 72 -6.08 9.10 7.24
C MET A 72 -5.10 8.02 6.79
N ARG A 73 -3.85 8.42 6.52
CA ARG A 73 -2.77 7.51 6.11
C ARG A 73 -2.37 6.56 7.23
N LEU A 74 -2.25 7.04 8.47
CA LEU A 74 -2.03 6.21 9.66
C LEU A 74 -3.18 5.25 9.91
N LEU A 75 -4.42 5.67 9.67
CA LEU A 75 -5.61 4.87 9.89
C LEU A 75 -5.67 3.68 8.91
N LEU A 76 -5.41 3.94 7.62
CA LEU A 76 -5.29 2.88 6.60
C LEU A 76 -4.14 1.92 6.89
N LEU A 77 -2.95 2.45 7.20
CA LEU A 77 -1.79 1.62 7.52
C LEU A 77 -2.01 0.76 8.79
N ALA A 78 -2.68 1.33 9.81
CA ALA A 78 -3.06 0.60 11.01
C ALA A 78 -4.10 -0.49 10.72
N SER A 79 -5.10 -0.23 9.88
CA SER A 79 -6.07 -1.25 9.45
C SER A 79 -5.41 -2.40 8.68
N ILE A 80 -4.48 -2.10 7.78
CA ILE A 80 -3.70 -3.11 7.06
C ILE A 80 -2.80 -3.89 8.04
N SER A 81 -2.09 -3.20 8.93
CA SER A 81 -1.25 -3.84 9.96
C SER A 81 -2.06 -4.77 10.86
N TRP A 82 -3.32 -4.44 11.14
CA TRP A 82 -4.20 -5.26 11.96
C TRP A 82 -4.80 -6.44 11.18
N LEU A 83 -5.00 -6.30 9.87
CA LEU A 83 -5.40 -7.41 8.99
C LEU A 83 -4.27 -8.41 8.71
N VAL A 84 -3.02 -7.93 8.74
CA VAL A 84 -1.83 -8.74 8.45
C VAL A 84 -1.28 -9.47 9.68
N THR A 85 -1.67 -9.06 10.89
CA THR A 85 -1.27 -9.68 12.18
C THR A 85 -2.31 -10.69 12.63
#